data_AF-A0A0D3K1B8-F1
#
_entry.id   AF-A0A0D3K1B8-F1
#
_cell.length_a   1.000
_cell.length_b   1.000
_cell.length_c   1.000
_cell.angle_alpha   90.00
_cell.angle_beta   90.00
_cell.angle_gamma   90.00
#
_symmetry.space_group_name_H-M   'P 1'
#
loop_
_entity.id
_entity.type
_entity.pdbx_description
1 polymer ?
#
loop_
_entity_poly.entity_id
_entity_poly.type
_entity_poly.pdbx_seq_one_letter_code
_entity_poly.pdbx_strand_id
1 'polypeptide(L)'
;MLEESPFCDRCFWSGMRRFSIPITVPDENGEVMMYNEKDFSLPTHCILHGDNGDIWIPCCCNLPTLKTYTSDRTYVGKTKYVCDEYLCVPKLRTYDANDNPMYMIRPETCCAGCCPVCGTGCDKGSQCCYLPFYIHDHSTMQIVAGAPGGKGMPAQIRNVWAGFKRECCTSADNFFVVFPEGSSTALKAALLGSTALLDFTVFEEKQGGCLIVSW
;
A
#
# COMPACT_ATOMS: atom_id res chain seq x y z
N MET A 1 9.43 10.35 5.03
CA MET A 1 7.95 10.38 5.03
C MET A 1 7.54 10.35 6.49
N LEU A 2 7.05 11.45 7.03
CA LEU A 2 6.51 11.48 8.38
C LEU A 2 5.01 11.71 8.26
N GLU A 3 4.24 10.88 8.94
CA GLU A 3 2.79 10.93 8.91
C GLU A 3 2.26 11.87 10.00
N GLU A 4 1.45 12.84 9.61
CA GLU A 4 0.75 13.75 10.50
C GLU A 4 -0.70 13.26 10.70
N SER A 5 -1.02 12.84 11.92
CA SER A 5 -2.38 12.50 12.36
C SER A 5 -2.64 12.94 13.81
N PRO A 6 -3.90 13.25 14.18
CA PRO A 6 -4.26 13.54 15.57
C PRO A 6 -3.99 12.31 16.45
N PHE A 7 -3.36 12.51 17.61
CA PHE A 7 -2.98 11.43 18.55
C PHE A 7 -4.14 10.48 18.91
N CYS A 8 -5.36 11.01 19.06
CA CYS A 8 -6.56 10.22 19.39
C CYS A 8 -6.97 9.25 18.28
N ASP A 9 -6.69 9.56 17.01
CA ASP A 9 -7.10 8.75 15.87
C ASP A 9 -6.18 7.51 15.70
N ARG A 10 -4.92 7.59 16.18
CA ARG A 10 -3.97 6.46 16.21
C ARG A 10 -4.34 5.40 17.24
N CYS A 11 -4.85 5.79 18.41
CA CYS A 11 -5.06 4.86 19.52
C CYS A 11 -6.40 4.10 19.48
N PHE A 12 -7.45 4.67 18.88
CA PHE A 12 -8.79 4.08 18.93
C PHE A 12 -9.33 3.68 17.53
N TRP A 13 -8.69 4.14 16.43
CA TRP A 13 -9.23 4.05 15.06
C TRP A 13 -8.12 3.86 14.01
N SER A 14 -7.15 2.97 14.26
CA SER A 14 -5.92 2.81 13.46
C SER A 14 -6.16 2.67 11.94
N GLY A 15 -7.14 1.85 11.52
CA GLY A 15 -7.50 1.67 10.09
C GLY A 15 -8.41 2.77 9.52
N MET A 16 -9.10 3.54 10.38
CA MET A 16 -10.12 4.51 9.96
C MET A 16 -9.63 5.96 9.94
N ARG A 17 -8.45 6.21 10.53
CA ARG A 17 -7.89 7.55 10.70
C ARG A 17 -7.65 8.33 9.41
N ARG A 18 -7.81 9.65 9.52
CA ARG A 18 -7.37 10.63 8.53
C ARG A 18 -5.89 10.92 8.76
N PHE A 19 -5.12 11.05 7.68
CA PHE A 19 -3.72 11.48 7.81
C PHE A 19 -3.26 12.28 6.60
N SER A 20 -2.19 13.04 6.79
CA SER A 20 -1.42 13.69 5.74
C SER A 20 0.04 13.25 5.82
N ILE A 21 0.62 12.88 4.68
CA ILE A 21 2.03 12.53 4.55
C ILE A 21 2.66 13.54 3.59
N PRO A 22 3.31 14.60 4.09
CA PRO A 22 4.20 15.42 3.28
C PRO A 22 5.42 14.61 2.87
N ILE A 23 5.81 14.73 1.60
CA ILE A 23 7.05 14.15 1.08
C ILE A 23 8.03 15.30 0.88
N THR A 24 9.02 15.35 1.78
CA THR A 24 10.06 16.36 1.81
C THR A 24 11.35 15.85 1.16
N VAL A 25 12.12 16.76 0.57
CA VAL A 25 13.46 16.49 0.01
C VAL A 25 14.41 17.60 0.47
N PRO A 26 15.65 17.32 0.92
CA PRO A 26 16.32 16.01 1.05
C PRO A 26 16.11 15.31 2.42
N ASP A 27 15.48 15.98 3.37
CA ASP A 27 15.40 15.65 4.80
C ASP A 27 13.95 15.86 5.30
N GLU A 28 13.59 15.36 6.48
CA GLU A 28 12.30 15.58 7.17
C GLU A 28 11.89 17.05 7.33
N ASN A 29 12.84 17.98 7.46
CA ASN A 29 12.66 19.43 7.54
C ASN A 29 12.91 20.14 6.19
N GLY A 30 13.04 19.37 5.11
CA GLY A 30 13.30 19.88 3.77
C GLY A 30 12.08 20.53 3.11
N GLU A 31 12.25 20.91 1.84
CA GLU A 31 11.15 21.45 1.03
C GLU A 31 10.12 20.36 0.75
N VAL A 32 8.83 20.67 0.94
CA VAL A 32 7.75 19.73 0.66
C VAL A 32 7.51 19.69 -0.85
N MET A 33 7.80 18.53 -1.45
CA MET A 33 7.61 18.29 -2.89
C MET A 33 6.17 17.91 -3.23
N MET A 34 5.50 17.17 -2.33
CA MET A 34 4.12 16.75 -2.51
C MET A 34 3.44 16.41 -1.18
N TYR A 35 2.10 16.42 -1.20
CA TYR A 35 1.27 16.01 -0.09
C TYR A 35 0.42 14.81 -0.48
N ASN A 36 0.39 13.80 0.38
CA ASN A 36 -0.54 12.69 0.28
C ASN A 36 -1.54 12.74 1.42
N GLU A 37 -2.82 12.86 1.11
CA GLU A 37 -3.88 13.01 2.11
C GLU A 37 -4.87 11.87 2.01
N LYS A 38 -5.12 11.19 3.13
CA LYS A 38 -6.14 10.15 3.26
C LYS A 38 -7.29 10.72 4.07
N ASP A 39 -8.49 10.66 3.51
CA ASP A 39 -9.73 10.98 4.23
C ASP A 39 -10.18 9.81 5.12
N PHE A 40 -11.10 10.10 6.04
CA PHE A 40 -11.72 9.05 6.85
C PHE A 40 -12.35 7.96 5.97
N SER A 41 -12.00 6.71 6.26
CA SER A 41 -12.44 5.53 5.51
C SER A 41 -12.69 4.39 6.48
N LEU A 42 -13.41 3.36 6.05
CA LEU A 42 -13.55 2.14 6.83
C LEU A 42 -12.34 1.24 6.58
N PRO A 43 -12.00 0.34 7.52
CA PRO A 43 -10.94 -0.64 7.32
C PRO A 43 -11.28 -1.55 6.14
N THR A 44 -10.25 -2.15 5.55
CA THR A 44 -10.40 -3.07 4.41
C THR A 44 -11.11 -4.38 4.80
N HIS A 45 -11.19 -4.65 6.10
CA HIS A 45 -11.83 -5.80 6.69
C HIS A 45 -12.43 -5.43 8.06
N CYS A 46 -13.51 -6.09 8.43
CA CYS A 46 -14.07 -6.09 9.77
C CYS A 46 -13.53 -7.33 10.51
N ILE A 47 -13.10 -7.15 11.75
CA ILE A 47 -12.68 -8.26 12.61
C ILE A 47 -13.87 -8.67 13.48
N LEU A 48 -14.31 -9.92 13.33
CA LEU A 48 -15.23 -10.55 14.29
C LEU A 48 -14.40 -11.33 15.30
N HIS A 49 -14.37 -10.82 16.52
CA HIS A 49 -13.75 -11.50 17.65
C HIS A 49 -14.66 -12.64 18.13
N GLY A 50 -14.17 -13.87 18.06
CA GLY A 50 -14.83 -15.04 18.61
C GLY A 50 -13.94 -15.80 19.58
N ASP A 51 -14.54 -16.66 20.40
CA ASP A 51 -13.81 -17.44 21.42
C ASP A 51 -12.74 -18.39 20.82
N ASN A 52 -12.85 -18.69 19.51
CA ASN A 52 -11.92 -19.55 18.76
C ASN A 52 -10.94 -18.76 17.86
N GLY A 53 -10.85 -17.45 18.05
CA GLY A 53 -9.98 -16.56 17.30
C GLY A 53 -10.72 -15.52 16.44
N ASP A 54 -9.93 -14.66 15.82
CA ASP A 54 -10.41 -13.53 15.03
C ASP A 54 -10.71 -13.94 13.58
N ILE A 55 -11.93 -13.66 13.12
CA ILE A 55 -12.33 -13.86 11.72
C ILE A 55 -12.28 -12.52 11.00
N TRP A 56 -11.52 -12.50 9.90
CA TRP A 56 -11.31 -11.33 9.06
C TRP A 56 -12.34 -11.36 7.93
N ILE A 57 -13.31 -10.44 7.97
CA ILE A 57 -14.35 -10.34 6.95
C ILE A 57 -14.07 -9.12 6.08
N PRO A 58 -13.80 -9.28 4.77
CA PRO A 58 -13.59 -8.15 3.88
C PRO A 58 -14.74 -7.14 3.91
N CYS A 59 -14.42 -5.84 4.03
CA CYS A 59 -15.37 -4.75 4.09
C CYS A 59 -15.16 -3.82 2.90
N CYS A 60 -16.17 -3.74 2.02
CA CYS A 60 -16.09 -2.94 0.78
C CYS A 60 -16.79 -1.58 0.90
N CYS A 61 -17.25 -1.22 2.10
CA CYS A 61 -17.91 0.05 2.38
C CYS A 61 -16.86 1.14 2.59
N ASN A 62 -17.00 2.31 1.96
CA ASN A 62 -16.11 3.49 2.12
C ASN A 62 -14.60 3.17 2.16
N LEU A 63 -14.12 2.49 1.11
CA LEU A 63 -12.75 2.01 1.00
C LEU A 63 -11.70 3.13 1.05
N PRO A 64 -10.51 2.87 1.66
CA PRO A 64 -9.43 3.83 1.77
C PRO A 64 -9.04 4.45 0.42
N THR A 65 -8.94 5.78 0.41
CA THR A 65 -8.51 6.55 -0.75
C THR A 65 -7.49 7.59 -0.30
N LEU A 66 -6.38 7.66 -1.02
CA LEU A 66 -5.31 8.61 -0.82
C LEU A 66 -5.26 9.56 -2.02
N LYS A 67 -5.34 10.86 -1.77
CA LYS A 67 -5.22 11.92 -2.78
C LYS A 67 -3.82 12.48 -2.77
N THR A 68 -3.26 12.73 -3.94
CA THR A 68 -1.91 13.28 -4.09
C THR A 68 -1.99 14.69 -4.65
N TYR A 69 -1.26 15.62 -4.03
CA TYR A 69 -1.16 17.01 -4.41
C TYR A 69 0.31 17.41 -4.59
N THR A 70 0.59 18.34 -5.49
CA THR A 70 1.91 18.98 -5.60
C THR A 70 2.21 19.89 -4.40
N SER A 71 3.45 20.39 -4.30
CA SER A 71 3.86 21.45 -3.37
C SER A 71 2.87 22.63 -3.36
N ASP A 72 2.39 23.02 -4.54
CA ASP A 72 1.45 24.13 -4.74
C ASP A 72 -0.01 23.76 -4.46
N ARG A 73 -0.27 22.62 -3.82
CA ARG A 73 -1.62 22.09 -3.55
C ARG A 73 -2.45 21.80 -4.81
N THR A 74 -1.81 21.65 -5.97
CA THR A 74 -2.51 21.24 -7.20
C THR A 74 -2.78 19.74 -7.17
N TYR A 75 -4.03 19.35 -7.42
CA TYR A 75 -4.42 17.95 -7.45
C TYR A 75 -3.76 17.20 -8.61
N VAL A 76 -3.09 16.09 -8.31
CA VAL A 76 -2.37 15.26 -9.29
C VAL A 76 -3.16 14.01 -9.65
N GLY A 77 -3.84 13.42 -8.66
CA GLY A 77 -4.56 12.17 -8.81
C GLY A 77 -4.84 11.52 -7.47
N LYS A 78 -5.36 10.29 -7.52
CA LYS A 78 -5.70 9.52 -6.32
C LYS A 78 -5.36 8.04 -6.48
N THR A 79 -5.07 7.39 -5.37
CA THR A 79 -5.02 5.93 -5.26
C THR A 79 -6.16 5.48 -4.36
N LYS A 80 -6.91 4.47 -4.78
CA LYS A 80 -8.04 3.93 -4.02
C LYS A 80 -7.91 2.42 -3.89
N TYR A 81 -8.26 1.89 -2.72
CA TYR A 81 -8.42 0.45 -2.53
C TYR A 81 -9.63 -0.06 -3.31
N VAL A 82 -9.47 -1.18 -4.01
CA VAL A 82 -10.52 -1.78 -4.84
C VAL A 82 -10.93 -3.11 -4.25
N CYS A 83 -12.23 -3.27 -4.07
CA CYS A 83 -12.87 -4.53 -3.75
C CYS A 83 -13.47 -5.13 -5.03
N ASP A 84 -13.19 -6.40 -5.29
CA ASP A 84 -13.75 -7.19 -6.39
C ASP A 84 -14.12 -8.60 -5.89
N GLU A 85 -14.45 -9.52 -6.80
CA GLU A 85 -14.85 -10.90 -6.47
C GLU A 85 -13.77 -11.69 -5.71
N TYR A 86 -12.51 -11.27 -5.75
CA TYR A 86 -11.40 -11.90 -5.03
C TYR A 86 -10.97 -11.06 -3.84
N LEU A 87 -11.86 -11.01 -2.85
CA LEU A 87 -11.77 -10.17 -1.64
C LEU A 87 -10.51 -10.41 -0.79
N CYS A 88 -9.90 -11.59 -0.89
CA CYS A 88 -8.71 -11.97 -0.11
C CYS A 88 -7.40 -11.42 -0.69
N VAL A 89 -7.45 -10.75 -1.86
CA VAL A 89 -6.26 -10.22 -2.52
C VAL A 89 -6.29 -8.69 -2.49
N PRO A 90 -5.34 -8.04 -1.80
CA PRO A 90 -5.30 -6.59 -1.71
C PRO A 90 -4.97 -5.97 -3.07
N LYS A 91 -5.78 -4.98 -3.45
CA LYS A 91 -5.71 -4.30 -4.75
C LYS A 91 -5.89 -2.82 -4.57
N LEU A 92 -5.01 -2.05 -5.21
CA LEU A 92 -5.12 -0.60 -5.31
C LEU A 92 -5.28 -0.22 -6.77
N ARG A 93 -6.07 0.83 -7.05
CA ARG A 93 -6.16 1.44 -8.38
C ARG A 93 -5.73 2.89 -8.30
N THR A 94 -4.88 3.30 -9.23
CA THR A 94 -4.46 4.69 -9.38
C THR A 94 -5.31 5.38 -10.44
N TYR A 95 -5.54 6.68 -10.23
CA TYR A 95 -6.31 7.54 -11.11
C TYR A 95 -5.52 8.83 -11.35
N ASP A 96 -5.66 9.38 -12.54
CA ASP A 96 -5.12 10.70 -12.89
C ASP A 96 -5.94 11.85 -12.26
N ALA A 97 -5.56 13.09 -12.56
CA ALA A 97 -6.26 14.30 -12.10
C ALA A 97 -7.70 14.42 -12.63
N ASN A 98 -8.03 13.73 -13.72
CA ASN A 98 -9.35 13.71 -14.35
C ASN A 98 -10.18 12.49 -13.93
N ASP A 99 -9.74 11.74 -12.92
CA ASP A 99 -10.35 10.50 -12.45
C ASP A 99 -10.37 9.36 -13.48
N ASN A 100 -9.49 9.38 -14.48
CA ASN A 100 -9.28 8.25 -15.38
C ASN A 100 -8.40 7.20 -14.68
N PRO A 101 -8.79 5.92 -14.70
CA PRO A 101 -7.99 4.85 -14.11
C PRO A 101 -6.73 4.57 -14.94
N MET A 102 -5.58 4.52 -14.28
CA MET A 102 -4.27 4.39 -14.93
C MET A 102 -3.66 3.01 -14.69
N TYR A 103 -3.45 2.64 -13.42
CA TYR A 103 -2.84 1.36 -13.06
C TYR A 103 -3.65 0.61 -12.01
N MET A 104 -3.55 -0.72 -12.07
CA MET A 104 -3.97 -1.62 -11.00
C MET A 104 -2.71 -2.18 -10.33
N ILE A 105 -2.59 -1.98 -9.03
CA ILE A 105 -1.49 -2.48 -8.20
C ILE A 105 -2.01 -3.66 -7.41
N ARG A 106 -1.45 -4.83 -7.65
CA ARG A 106 -1.86 -6.07 -6.99
C ARG A 106 -0.70 -7.08 -7.01
N PRO A 107 -0.69 -8.05 -6.09
CA PRO A 107 0.22 -9.16 -6.24
C PRO A 107 -0.25 -10.11 -7.35
N GLU A 108 0.67 -10.93 -7.83
CA GLU A 108 0.30 -12.10 -8.62
C GLU A 108 -0.54 -13.07 -7.78
N THR A 109 -1.48 -13.75 -8.43
CA THR A 109 -2.49 -14.58 -7.77
C THR A 109 -2.52 -16.00 -8.31
N CYS A 110 -2.70 -16.99 -7.43
CA CYS A 110 -3.01 -18.38 -7.77
C CYS A 110 -4.48 -18.71 -7.49
N CYS A 111 -4.88 -19.98 -7.66
CA CYS A 111 -6.23 -20.48 -7.36
C CYS A 111 -7.32 -19.62 -8.01
N ALA A 112 -7.19 -19.38 -9.32
CA ALA A 112 -8.09 -18.55 -10.12
C ALA A 112 -8.25 -17.09 -9.65
N GLY A 113 -7.29 -16.54 -8.88
CA GLY A 113 -7.35 -15.16 -8.41
C GLY A 113 -7.64 -15.02 -6.91
N CYS A 114 -8.02 -16.11 -6.24
CA CYS A 114 -8.45 -16.10 -4.85
C CYS A 114 -7.33 -15.87 -3.84
N CYS A 115 -6.10 -16.26 -4.17
CA CYS A 115 -4.98 -16.23 -3.25
C CYS A 115 -3.76 -15.55 -3.88
N PRO A 116 -2.99 -14.73 -3.15
CA PRO A 116 -1.72 -14.24 -3.65
C PRO A 116 -0.69 -15.38 -3.78
N VAL A 117 0.20 -15.32 -4.77
CA VAL A 117 1.26 -16.33 -4.99
C VAL A 117 2.34 -16.19 -3.91
N CYS A 118 2.22 -16.92 -2.80
CA CYS A 118 3.32 -17.07 -1.84
C CYS A 118 4.39 -18.03 -2.39
N GLY A 119 5.66 -17.63 -2.35
CA GLY A 119 6.75 -18.50 -2.78
C GLY A 119 6.74 -19.82 -2.01
N THR A 120 6.78 -20.95 -2.75
CA THR A 120 6.76 -22.34 -2.26
C THR A 120 5.54 -22.77 -1.44
N GLY A 121 4.37 -22.80 -2.09
CA GLY A 121 3.20 -23.57 -1.63
C GLY A 121 2.41 -22.89 -0.51
N CYS A 122 1.09 -23.04 -0.54
CA CYS A 122 0.19 -22.59 0.55
C CYS A 122 0.30 -23.48 1.79
N ASP A 123 1.43 -24.14 2.00
CA ASP A 123 1.66 -25.10 3.07
C ASP A 123 2.36 -24.41 4.23
N LYS A 124 1.59 -24.18 5.30
CA LYS A 124 2.03 -23.99 6.68
C LYS A 124 3.24 -23.04 6.88
N GLY A 125 2.94 -21.75 6.97
CA GLY A 125 3.80 -20.80 7.71
C GLY A 125 4.89 -20.09 6.92
N SER A 126 4.93 -20.21 5.59
CA SER A 126 5.82 -19.40 4.75
C SER A 126 5.33 -17.94 4.68
N GLN A 127 6.20 -17.00 4.99
CA GLN A 127 5.93 -15.56 5.03
C GLN A 127 5.33 -15.04 3.70
N CYS A 128 4.01 -14.90 3.65
CA CYS A 128 3.30 -14.07 2.65
C CYS A 128 3.68 -12.58 2.73
N CYS A 129 4.62 -12.22 3.61
CA CYS A 129 5.05 -10.87 3.95
C CYS A 129 6.01 -10.24 2.92
N TYR A 130 6.61 -11.03 2.03
CA TYR A 130 7.57 -10.55 1.02
C TYR A 130 7.01 -10.54 -0.41
N LEU A 131 5.71 -10.30 -0.54
CA LEU A 131 5.05 -10.38 -1.84
C LEU A 131 5.23 -9.07 -2.63
N PRO A 132 5.84 -9.10 -3.81
CA PRO A 132 5.87 -7.93 -4.68
C PRO A 132 4.46 -7.61 -5.19
N PHE A 133 4.11 -6.33 -5.13
CA PHE A 133 2.91 -5.78 -5.76
C PHE A 133 3.29 -5.26 -7.14
N TYR A 134 2.87 -5.95 -8.18
CA TYR A 134 3.14 -5.54 -9.55
C TYR A 134 2.18 -4.43 -9.98
N ILE A 135 2.69 -3.56 -10.85
CA ILE A 135 1.91 -2.48 -11.45
C ILE A 135 1.41 -3.00 -12.79
N HIS A 136 0.10 -3.15 -12.91
CA HIS A 136 -0.57 -3.54 -14.13
C HIS A 136 -1.17 -2.32 -14.81
N ASP A 137 -1.12 -2.28 -16.14
CA ASP A 137 -1.90 -1.33 -16.93
C ASP A 137 -3.40 -1.58 -16.71
N HIS A 138 -4.19 -0.52 -16.51
CA HIS A 138 -5.61 -0.67 -16.21
C HIS A 138 -6.42 -1.31 -17.34
N SER A 139 -6.07 -1.02 -18.60
CA SER A 139 -6.84 -1.46 -19.76
C SER A 139 -6.52 -2.90 -20.17
N THR A 140 -5.23 -3.26 -20.14
CA THR A 140 -4.74 -4.57 -20.58
C THR A 140 -4.56 -5.56 -19.44
N MET A 141 -4.52 -5.08 -18.18
CA MET A 141 -4.20 -5.86 -16.98
C MET A 141 -2.84 -6.58 -17.04
N GLN A 142 -1.97 -6.20 -17.98
CA GLN A 142 -0.61 -6.72 -18.12
C GLN A 142 0.35 -5.94 -17.23
N ILE A 143 1.37 -6.64 -16.71
CA ILE A 143 2.43 -6.01 -15.92
C ILE A 143 3.22 -5.06 -16.82
N VAL A 144 3.39 -3.82 -16.40
CA VAL A 144 4.14 -2.83 -17.17
C VAL A 144 5.64 -2.97 -16.93
N ALA A 145 6.43 -2.70 -17.99
CA ALA A 145 7.89 -2.73 -17.91
C ALA A 145 8.40 -1.67 -16.93
N GLY A 146 9.39 -2.03 -16.11
CA GLY A 146 10.04 -1.09 -15.21
C GLY A 146 10.98 -0.16 -15.97
N ALA A 147 11.15 1.06 -15.46
CA ALA A 147 12.09 2.02 -15.99
C ALA A 147 13.53 1.46 -15.99
N PRO A 148 14.45 1.96 -16.84
CA PRO A 148 15.81 1.43 -16.98
C PRO A 148 16.60 1.32 -15.66
N GLY A 149 16.32 2.20 -14.69
CA GLY A 149 16.90 2.14 -13.34
C GLY A 149 16.52 0.90 -12.51
N GLY A 150 15.47 0.17 -12.92
CA GLY A 150 15.00 -1.08 -12.32
C GLY A 150 15.80 -2.32 -12.73
N LYS A 151 16.90 -2.19 -13.49
CA LYS A 151 17.78 -3.30 -13.91
C LYS A 151 17.03 -4.47 -14.57
N GLY A 152 16.04 -4.16 -15.42
CA GLY A 152 15.23 -5.16 -16.12
C GLY A 152 14.11 -5.81 -15.28
N MET A 153 13.87 -5.33 -14.04
CA MET A 153 12.70 -5.74 -13.27
C MET A 153 11.43 -5.10 -13.83
N PRO A 154 10.28 -5.79 -13.79
CA PRO A 154 8.98 -5.17 -14.05
C PRO A 154 8.66 -4.09 -13.00
N ALA A 155 7.72 -3.21 -13.33
CA ALA A 155 7.25 -2.20 -12.40
C ALA A 155 6.52 -2.84 -11.21
N GLN A 156 6.99 -2.53 -10.00
CA GLN A 156 6.54 -3.19 -8.77
C GLN A 156 6.82 -2.35 -7.53
N ILE A 157 6.06 -2.59 -6.47
CA ILE A 157 6.28 -2.09 -5.12
C ILE A 157 6.55 -3.30 -4.23
N ARG A 158 7.67 -3.30 -3.49
CA ARG A 158 7.98 -4.35 -2.52
C ARG A 158 8.49 -3.76 -1.22
N ASN A 159 8.14 -4.38 -0.10
CA ASN A 159 8.77 -4.09 1.19
C ASN A 159 10.17 -4.75 1.22
N VAL A 160 11.17 -4.03 1.72
CA VAL A 160 12.54 -4.48 1.93
C VAL A 160 12.81 -4.54 3.43
N TRP A 161 12.94 -5.75 3.94
CA TRP A 161 13.30 -5.97 5.34
C TRP A 161 14.73 -5.47 5.61
N ALA A 162 14.89 -4.55 6.57
CA ALA A 162 16.18 -3.93 6.90
C ALA A 162 17.01 -4.73 7.94
N GLY A 163 16.54 -5.91 8.34
CA GLY A 163 17.26 -6.84 9.22
C GLY A 163 16.91 -6.70 10.71
N PHE A 164 17.12 -7.81 11.43
CA PHE A 164 16.74 -8.05 12.84
C PHE A 164 17.20 -6.98 13.85
N LYS A 165 18.26 -6.22 13.54
CA LYS A 165 18.83 -5.20 14.44
C LYS A 165 18.23 -3.80 14.30
N ARG A 166 17.53 -3.48 13.20
CA ARG A 166 16.92 -2.16 12.99
C ARG A 166 15.46 -2.08 13.44
N GLU A 167 14.74 -3.20 13.44
CA GLU A 167 13.32 -3.22 13.84
C GLU A 167 13.08 -3.10 15.35
N CYS A 168 14.04 -3.46 16.19
CA CYS A 168 13.90 -3.30 17.64
C CYS A 168 13.83 -1.82 18.07
N CYS A 169 14.32 -0.89 17.22
CA CYS A 169 14.41 0.53 17.56
C CYS A 169 13.68 1.47 16.58
N THR A 170 13.28 1.00 15.39
CA THR A 170 12.55 1.82 14.41
C THR A 170 11.55 0.96 13.62
N SER A 171 10.25 1.20 13.82
CA SER A 171 9.14 0.65 13.00
C SER A 171 9.02 1.35 11.64
N ALA A 172 10.16 1.56 10.96
CA ALA A 172 10.19 2.22 9.66
C ALA A 172 10.38 1.15 8.57
N ASP A 173 9.29 0.84 7.87
CA ASP A 173 9.30 -0.04 6.70
C ASP A 173 10.07 0.62 5.53
N ASN A 174 10.93 -0.14 4.86
CA ASN A 174 11.70 0.36 3.71
C ASN A 174 11.07 -0.17 2.42
N PHE A 175 10.54 0.72 1.58
CA PHE A 175 9.93 0.31 0.32
C PHE A 175 10.89 0.47 -0.85
N PHE A 176 10.89 -0.53 -1.73
CA PHE A 176 11.55 -0.47 -3.03
C PHE A 176 10.49 -0.39 -4.13
N VAL A 177 10.49 0.73 -4.85
CA VAL A 177 9.54 1.03 -5.92
C VAL A 177 10.27 1.05 -7.27
N VAL A 178 9.83 0.21 -8.19
CA VAL A 178 10.25 0.25 -9.60
C VAL A 178 9.11 0.92 -10.39
N PHE A 179 9.36 2.13 -10.87
CA PHE A 179 8.38 2.87 -11.65
C PHE A 179 8.21 2.30 -13.06
N PRO A 180 7.03 2.43 -13.68
CA PRO A 180 6.83 2.13 -15.10
C PRO A 180 7.76 2.95 -16.00
N GLU A 181 8.20 2.35 -17.11
CA GLU A 181 8.96 3.04 -18.15
C GLU A 181 8.15 4.21 -18.73
N GLY A 182 8.82 5.35 -18.98
CA GLY A 182 8.17 6.56 -19.52
C GLY A 182 7.21 7.28 -18.55
N SER A 183 7.11 6.86 -17.29
CA SER A 183 6.25 7.52 -16.30
C SER A 183 6.63 8.99 -16.07
N SER A 184 5.64 9.88 -16.13
CA SER A 184 5.80 11.30 -15.84
C SER A 184 6.07 11.53 -14.35
N THR A 185 6.63 12.68 -13.98
CA THR A 185 6.90 13.05 -12.58
C THR A 185 5.62 13.01 -11.73
N ALA A 186 4.50 13.48 -12.28
CA ALA A 186 3.18 13.43 -11.65
C ALA A 186 2.74 11.98 -11.37
N LEU A 187 2.96 11.07 -12.31
CA LEU A 187 2.58 9.67 -12.17
C LEU A 187 3.46 8.94 -11.15
N LYS A 188 4.75 9.26 -11.11
CA LYS A 188 5.67 8.75 -10.08
C LYS A 188 5.26 9.22 -8.69
N ALA A 189 4.83 10.48 -8.56
CA ALA A 189 4.29 11.01 -7.31
C ALA A 189 3.03 10.25 -6.86
N ALA A 190 2.08 10.01 -7.77
CA ALA A 190 0.88 9.23 -7.48
C ALA A 190 1.22 7.79 -7.05
N LEU A 191 2.20 7.13 -7.70
CA LEU A 191 2.66 5.79 -7.35
C LEU A 191 3.37 5.73 -5.99
N LEU A 192 4.10 6.78 -5.61
CA LEU A 192 4.66 6.92 -4.26
C LEU A 192 3.55 7.06 -3.21
N GLY A 193 2.49 7.80 -3.53
CA GLY A 193 1.26 7.81 -2.74
C GLY A 193 0.66 6.41 -2.62
N SER A 194 0.60 5.65 -3.72
CA SER A 194 0.11 4.26 -3.67
C SER A 194 0.91 3.37 -2.72
N THR A 195 2.23 3.54 -2.67
CA THR A 195 3.10 2.85 -1.70
C THR A 195 2.72 3.20 -0.27
N ALA A 196 2.46 4.48 0.04
CA ALA A 196 2.04 4.90 1.37
C ALA A 196 0.65 4.35 1.74
N LEU A 197 -0.29 4.29 0.80
CA LEU A 197 -1.59 3.66 1.05
C LEU A 197 -1.46 2.14 1.23
N LEU A 198 -0.53 1.51 0.52
CA LEU A 198 -0.25 0.08 0.66
C LEU A 198 0.37 -0.23 2.03
N ASP A 199 1.31 0.60 2.48
CA ASP A 199 1.87 0.57 3.83
C ASP A 199 0.76 0.57 4.88
N PHE A 200 -0.10 1.59 4.82
CA PHE A 200 -1.23 1.75 5.72
C PHE A 200 -2.23 0.58 5.69
N THR A 201 -2.65 0.13 4.49
CA THR A 201 -3.75 -0.85 4.35
C THR A 201 -3.31 -2.31 4.40
N VAL A 202 -2.03 -2.62 4.17
CA VAL A 202 -1.57 -4.02 4.05
C VAL A 202 -0.47 -4.34 5.06
N PHE A 203 0.44 -3.40 5.33
CA PHE A 203 1.60 -3.66 6.18
C PHE A 203 1.33 -3.24 7.63
N GLU A 204 0.78 -2.05 7.89
CA GLU A 204 0.40 -1.59 9.24
C GLU A 204 -0.71 -2.45 9.86
N GLU A 205 -1.78 -2.78 9.12
CA GLU A 205 -2.90 -3.60 9.64
C GLU A 205 -2.45 -5.02 10.06
N LYS A 206 -1.37 -5.56 9.46
CA LYS A 206 -0.82 -6.89 9.81
C LYS A 206 0.16 -6.87 10.97
N GLN A 207 0.81 -5.74 11.27
CA GLN A 207 1.65 -5.62 12.47
C GLN A 207 0.82 -5.67 13.76
N GLY A 208 -0.48 -5.36 13.68
CA GLY A 208 -1.47 -5.65 14.75
C GLY A 208 -1.77 -7.14 14.98
N GLY A 209 -1.29 -8.03 14.09
CA GLY A 209 -1.46 -9.49 14.15
C GLY A 209 -0.15 -10.27 14.37
N CYS A 210 0.97 -9.59 14.66
CA CYS A 210 2.26 -10.23 14.97
C CYS A 210 2.67 -9.98 16.43
N LEU A 211 1.83 -10.39 17.37
CA LEU A 211 2.21 -10.66 18.77
C LEU A 211 1.51 -11.95 19.23
N ILE A 212 1.87 -13.08 18.62
CA ILE A 212 1.92 -14.35 19.35
C ILE A 212 3.34 -14.87 19.19
N VAL A 213 4.25 -14.29 19.97
CA VAL A 213 5.40 -15.03 20.47
C VAL A 213 4.81 -15.99 21.50
N SER A 214 4.42 -17.19 21.08
CA SER A 214 4.25 -18.29 22.02
C SER A 214 5.62 -18.92 22.21
N TRP A 215 6.20 -18.62 23.39
CA TRP A 215 7.36 -19.21 24.06
C TRP A 215 8.04 -20.42 23.40
#